data_AF-I4YJS1-F1
#
_entry.id   AF-I4YJS1-F1
#
_cell.length_a   1.000
_cell.length_b   1.000
_cell.length_c   1.000
_cell.angle_alpha   90.00
_cell.angle_beta   90.00
_cell.angle_gamma   90.00
#
_symmetry.space_group_name_H-M   'P 1'
#
loop_
_entity.id
_entity.type
_entity.pdbx_description
1 polymer ?
#
loop_
_entity_poly.entity_id
_entity_poly.type
_entity_poly.pdbx_seq_one_letter_code
_entity_poly.pdbx_strand_id
1 'polypeptide(L)'
;MSESDKIKELNIRDLLNLSNSLNKSIKQLEHSRQQLIFDHHYELIVSSDKISGMKQSLEELTPTAEKLNEQLSKITKVEDLTKLKRVVLIEQIVSLPDKLQLLVNDGKLDAAISLYNQQRNNIEKLINAKIEGVSRINSKCMSIIKV
;
A
#
# COMPACT_ATOMS: atom_id res chain seq x y z
N MET A 1 -12.39 -40.36 -58.35
CA MET A 1 -11.64 -39.81 -59.50
C MET A 1 -10.74 -38.73 -58.94
N SER A 2 -9.42 -38.91 -59.07
CA SER A 2 -8.45 -37.94 -58.56
C SER A 2 -8.55 -36.64 -59.36
N GLU A 3 -8.31 -35.47 -58.75
CA GLU A 3 -8.21 -34.18 -59.49
C GLU A 3 -7.24 -34.26 -60.67
N SER A 4 -6.25 -35.14 -60.57
CA SER A 4 -5.29 -35.45 -61.64
C SER A 4 -5.94 -36.07 -62.90
N ASP A 5 -7.05 -36.81 -62.77
CA ASP A 5 -7.73 -37.44 -63.90
C ASP A 5 -8.59 -36.42 -64.68
N LYS A 6 -9.17 -35.43 -63.99
CA LYS A 6 -9.94 -34.34 -64.62
C LYS A 6 -9.08 -33.39 -65.44
N ILE A 7 -7.79 -33.24 -65.09
CA ILE A 7 -6.86 -32.36 -65.80
C ILE A 7 -6.47 -32.93 -67.17
N LYS A 8 -6.52 -34.26 -67.34
CA LYS A 8 -6.16 -34.94 -68.60
C LYS A 8 -7.22 -34.84 -69.69
N GLU A 9 -8.48 -34.57 -69.36
CA GLU A 9 -9.61 -34.47 -70.31
C GLU A 9 -9.91 -33.04 -70.79
N LEU A 10 -9.26 -32.02 -70.24
CA LEU A 10 -9.51 -30.61 -70.58
C LEU A 10 -8.81 -30.23 -71.89
N ASN A 11 -9.51 -29.49 -72.76
CA ASN A 11 -8.87 -28.89 -73.92
C ASN A 11 -7.93 -27.75 -73.47
N ILE A 12 -6.96 -27.38 -74.33
CA ILE A 12 -5.93 -26.36 -74.03
C ILE A 12 -6.52 -25.01 -73.59
N ARG A 13 -7.68 -24.62 -74.12
CA ARG A 13 -8.38 -23.37 -73.78
C ARG A 13 -8.95 -23.41 -72.37
N ASP A 14 -9.50 -24.54 -71.96
CA ASP A 14 -10.03 -24.70 -70.61
C ASP A 14 -8.91 -24.74 -69.56
N LEU A 15 -7.77 -25.37 -69.90
CA LEU A 15 -6.57 -25.34 -69.08
C LEU A 15 -5.99 -23.91 -68.96
N LEU A 16 -5.98 -23.13 -70.06
CA LEU A 16 -5.55 -21.74 -70.05
C LEU A 16 -6.47 -20.86 -69.18
N ASN A 17 -7.78 -21.06 -69.27
CA ASN A 17 -8.76 -20.34 -68.47
C ASN A 17 -8.61 -20.66 -66.97
N LEU A 18 -8.41 -21.93 -66.62
CA LEU A 18 -8.13 -22.36 -65.25
C LEU A 18 -6.82 -21.74 -64.75
N SER A 19 -5.76 -21.78 -65.54
CA SER A 19 -4.46 -21.18 -65.20
C SER A 19 -4.59 -19.67 -64.96
N ASN A 20 -5.30 -18.96 -65.84
CA ASN A 20 -5.57 -17.54 -65.66
C ASN A 20 -6.42 -17.24 -64.42
N SER A 21 -7.41 -18.08 -64.11
CA SER A 21 -8.23 -17.95 -62.91
C SER A 21 -7.40 -18.16 -61.65
N LEU A 22 -6.60 -19.23 -61.60
CA LEU A 22 -5.71 -19.52 -60.47
C LEU A 22 -4.70 -18.39 -60.27
N ASN A 23 -4.12 -17.86 -61.34
CA ASN A 23 -3.18 -16.74 -61.25
C ASN A 23 -3.84 -15.46 -60.69
N LYS A 24 -5.10 -15.19 -61.04
CA LYS A 24 -5.88 -14.10 -60.43
C LYS A 24 -6.10 -14.35 -58.94
N SER A 25 -6.51 -15.55 -58.55
CA SER A 25 -6.71 -15.91 -57.14
C SER A 25 -5.41 -15.83 -56.33
N ILE A 26 -4.28 -16.28 -56.90
CA ILE A 26 -2.95 -16.17 -56.26
C ILE A 26 -2.61 -14.70 -56.00
N LYS A 27 -2.80 -13.82 -56.99
CA LYS A 27 -2.54 -12.38 -56.82
C LYS A 27 -3.45 -11.74 -55.77
N GLN A 28 -4.72 -12.13 -55.72
CA GLN A 28 -5.65 -11.64 -54.69
C GLN A 28 -5.24 -12.10 -53.29
N LEU A 29 -4.91 -13.38 -53.13
CA LEU A 29 -4.41 -13.94 -51.88
C LEU A 29 -3.12 -13.25 -51.43
N GLU A 30 -2.21 -12.99 -52.37
CA GLU A 30 -0.97 -12.29 -52.07
C GLU A 30 -1.22 -10.85 -51.61
N HIS A 31 -2.16 -10.15 -52.24
CA HIS A 31 -2.57 -8.82 -51.81
C HIS A 31 -3.20 -8.82 -50.41
N SER A 32 -4.14 -9.73 -50.15
CA SER A 32 -4.74 -9.88 -48.82
C SER A 32 -3.72 -10.24 -47.75
N ARG A 33 -2.73 -11.09 -48.08
CA ARG A 33 -1.63 -11.42 -47.18
C ARG A 33 -0.77 -10.20 -46.86
N GLN A 34 -0.39 -9.43 -47.89
CA GLN A 34 0.42 -8.23 -47.70
C GLN A 34 -0.32 -7.19 -46.84
N GLN A 35 -1.61 -7.00 -47.08
CA GLN A 35 -2.44 -6.10 -46.27
C GLN A 35 -2.50 -6.56 -44.81
N LEU A 36 -2.78 -7.84 -44.57
CA LEU A 36 -2.83 -8.38 -43.20
C LEU A 36 -1.50 -8.24 -42.46
N ILE A 37 -0.38 -8.48 -43.16
CA ILE A 37 0.97 -8.31 -42.59
C ILE A 37 1.18 -6.84 -42.18
N PHE A 38 0.82 -5.91 -43.05
CA PHE A 38 0.95 -4.49 -42.77
C PHE A 38 0.09 -4.07 -41.57
N ASP A 39 -1.19 -4.45 -41.57
CA ASP A 39 -2.14 -4.12 -40.50
C ASP A 39 -1.64 -4.68 -39.16
N HIS A 40 -1.19 -5.93 -39.14
CA HIS A 40 -0.69 -6.56 -37.92
C HIS A 40 0.62 -5.91 -37.44
N HIS A 41 1.56 -5.59 -38.33
CA HIS A 41 2.78 -4.87 -37.95
C HIS A 41 2.47 -3.50 -37.37
N TYR A 42 1.53 -2.77 -37.98
CA TYR A 42 1.10 -1.48 -37.47
C TYR A 42 0.49 -1.61 -36.06
N GLU A 43 -0.42 -2.57 -35.86
CA GLU A 43 -1.02 -2.84 -34.55
C GLU A 43 0.02 -3.23 -33.48
N LEU A 44 1.02 -4.04 -33.85
CA LEU A 44 2.11 -4.42 -32.95
C LEU A 44 2.95 -3.22 -32.55
N ILE A 45 3.28 -2.33 -33.48
CA ILE A 45 4.02 -1.09 -33.20
C ILE A 45 3.22 -0.21 -32.24
N VAL A 46 1.95 0.07 -32.55
CA VAL A 46 1.08 0.90 -31.71
C VAL A 46 0.91 0.29 -30.31
N SER A 47 0.77 -1.03 -30.22
CA SER A 47 0.66 -1.73 -28.94
C SER A 47 1.97 -1.66 -28.16
N SER A 48 3.12 -1.83 -28.82
CA SER A 48 4.44 -1.70 -28.24
C SER A 48 4.70 -0.29 -27.69
N ASP A 49 4.30 0.74 -28.42
CA ASP A 49 4.42 2.14 -27.98
C ASP A 49 3.56 2.40 -26.73
N LYS A 50 2.33 1.88 -26.70
CA LYS A 50 1.46 1.95 -25.51
C LYS A 50 2.09 1.25 -24.31
N ILE A 51 2.62 0.04 -24.48
CA ILE A 51 3.27 -0.70 -23.40
C ILE A 51 4.50 0.06 -22.89
N SER A 52 5.27 0.68 -23.79
CA SER A 52 6.42 1.50 -23.42
C SER A 52 6.02 2.72 -22.62
N GLY A 53 4.96 3.43 -23.03
CA GLY A 53 4.39 4.53 -22.27
C GLY A 53 3.88 4.10 -20.89
N MET A 54 3.16 2.97 -20.82
CA MET A 54 2.71 2.39 -19.54
C MET A 54 3.89 2.03 -18.63
N LYS A 55 4.97 1.49 -19.18
CA LYS A 55 6.18 1.16 -18.44
C LYS A 55 6.84 2.41 -17.85
N GLN A 56 6.94 3.49 -18.63
CA GLN A 56 7.48 4.75 -18.13
C GLN A 56 6.61 5.33 -17.00
N SER A 57 5.28 5.35 -17.17
CA SER A 57 4.37 5.80 -16.11
C SER A 57 4.50 4.95 -14.84
N LEU A 58 4.71 3.64 -14.98
CA LEU A 58 4.95 2.75 -13.85
C LEU A 58 6.28 3.07 -13.14
N GLU A 59 7.36 3.31 -13.90
CA GLU A 59 8.67 3.71 -13.36
C GLU A 59 8.59 5.05 -12.60
N GLU A 60 7.76 5.98 -13.05
CA GLU A 60 7.49 7.24 -12.34
C GLU A 60 6.66 7.04 -11.07
N LEU A 61 5.71 6.09 -11.06
CA LEU A 61 4.85 5.80 -9.92
C LEU A 61 5.56 4.97 -8.83
N THR A 62 6.44 4.05 -9.19
CA THR A 62 7.21 3.22 -8.23
C THR A 62 7.88 4.00 -7.08
N PRO A 63 8.67 5.06 -7.31
CA PRO A 63 9.32 5.80 -6.23
C PRO A 63 8.31 6.50 -5.32
N THR A 64 7.15 6.91 -5.85
CA THR A 64 6.09 7.54 -5.03
C THR A 64 5.45 6.52 -4.10
N ALA A 65 5.21 5.29 -4.57
CA ALA A 65 4.68 4.20 -3.76
C ALA A 65 5.66 3.78 -2.66
N GLU A 66 6.96 3.68 -2.97
CA GLU A 66 8.01 3.40 -2.00
C GLU A 66 8.09 4.48 -0.92
N LYS A 67 8.07 5.76 -1.31
CA LYS A 67 8.09 6.89 -0.39
C LYS A 67 6.87 6.89 0.54
N LEU A 68 5.68 6.62 0.00
CA LEU A 68 4.45 6.50 0.79
C LEU A 68 4.56 5.35 1.80
N ASN A 69 5.08 4.20 1.38
CA ASN A 69 5.26 3.06 2.27
C ASN A 69 6.27 3.36 3.39
N GLU A 70 7.37 4.05 3.07
CA GLU A 70 8.35 4.49 4.05
C GLU A 70 7.72 5.45 5.08
N GLN A 71 6.93 6.43 4.61
CA GLN A 71 6.22 7.36 5.47
C GLN A 71 5.19 6.66 6.37
N LEU A 72 4.41 5.72 5.81
CA LEU A 72 3.45 4.93 6.58
C LEU A 72 4.15 4.09 7.66
N SER A 73 5.30 3.50 7.35
CA SER A 73 6.10 2.74 8.33
C SER A 73 6.61 3.61 9.49
N LYS A 74 6.93 4.89 9.22
CA LYS A 74 7.33 5.85 10.25
C LYS A 74 6.15 6.22 11.14
N ILE A 75 4.97 6.43 10.55
CA ILE A 75 3.75 6.78 11.29
C ILE A 75 3.36 5.65 12.26
N THR A 76 3.35 4.40 11.77
CA THR A 76 3.03 3.22 12.61
C THR A 76 4.01 3.07 13.76
N LYS A 77 5.32 3.22 13.50
CA LYS A 77 6.34 3.21 14.57
C LYS A 77 6.11 4.29 15.63
N VAL A 78 5.77 5.51 15.22
CA VAL A 78 5.47 6.61 16.15
C VAL A 78 4.23 6.28 16.97
N GLU A 79 3.18 5.74 16.35
CA GLU A 79 1.96 5.36 17.05
C GLU A 79 2.25 4.33 18.15
N ASP A 80 3.03 3.29 17.86
CA ASP A 80 3.42 2.28 18.85
C ASP A 80 4.23 2.88 20.00
N LEU A 81 5.16 3.79 19.71
CA LEU A 81 5.92 4.51 20.72
C LEU A 81 5.02 5.40 21.59
N THR A 82 3.99 6.03 21.03
CA THR A 82 3.04 6.82 21.81
C THR A 82 2.19 5.96 22.73
N LYS A 83 1.75 4.78 22.26
CA LYS A 83 1.03 3.79 23.08
C LYS A 83 1.89 3.33 24.25
N LEU A 84 3.15 2.97 24.01
CA LEU A 84 4.10 2.56 25.05
C LEU A 84 4.35 3.67 26.08
N LYS A 85 4.58 4.92 25.62
CA LYS A 85 4.73 6.07 26.53
C LYS A 85 3.51 6.27 27.42
N ARG A 86 2.30 6.07 26.90
CA ARG A 86 1.06 6.19 27.66
C ARG A 86 0.95 5.10 28.74
N VAL A 87 1.31 3.86 28.42
CA VAL A 87 1.32 2.74 29.38
C VAL A 87 2.27 3.01 30.54
N VAL A 88 3.51 3.42 30.24
CA VAL A 88 4.50 3.77 31.29
C VAL A 88 4.03 4.91 32.17
N LEU A 89 3.42 5.95 31.59
CA LEU A 89 2.88 7.07 32.36
C LEU A 89 1.74 6.63 33.29
N ILE A 90 0.86 5.74 32.83
CA ILE A 90 -0.22 5.18 33.66
C ILE A 90 0.37 4.35 34.82
N GLU A 91 1.37 3.50 34.56
CA GLU A 91 2.04 2.71 35.58
C GLU A 91 2.70 3.58 36.66
N GLN A 92 3.36 4.67 36.24
CA GLN A 92 3.94 5.65 37.17
C GLN A 92 2.89 6.30 38.07
N ILE A 93 1.70 6.60 37.54
CA ILE A 93 0.61 7.24 38.30
C ILE A 93 -0.12 6.23 39.19
N VAL A 94 -0.28 4.98 38.76
CA VAL A 94 -0.89 3.92 39.57
C VAL A 94 -0.02 3.57 40.78
N SER A 95 1.30 3.53 40.62
CA SER A 95 2.26 3.27 41.71
C SER A 95 2.55 4.49 42.61
N LEU A 96 2.03 5.66 42.25
CA LEU A 96 2.30 6.93 42.94
C LEU A 96 1.82 6.94 44.41
N PRO A 97 0.59 6.50 44.75
CA PRO A 97 0.12 6.53 46.14
C PRO A 97 1.01 5.71 47.08
N ASP A 98 1.45 4.53 46.63
CA ASP A 98 2.26 3.64 47.45
C ASP A 98 3.64 4.25 47.73
N LYS A 99 4.25 4.89 46.72
CA LYS A 99 5.51 5.64 46.88
C LYS A 99 5.36 6.82 47.85
N LEU A 100 4.25 7.56 47.76
CA LEU A 100 3.98 8.66 48.67
C LEU A 100 3.79 8.17 50.10
N GLN A 101 3.07 7.05 50.28
CA GLN A 101 2.86 6.47 51.60
C GLN A 101 4.17 6.00 52.23
N LEU A 102 5.08 5.40 51.47
CA LEU A 102 6.43 5.05 51.93
C LEU A 102 7.22 6.29 52.38
N LEU A 103 7.24 7.36 51.58
CA LEU A 103 7.97 8.59 51.92
C LEU A 103 7.42 9.29 53.17
N VAL A 104 6.10 9.28 53.34
CA VAL A 104 5.45 9.84 54.54
C VAL A 104 5.76 8.98 55.77
N ASN A 105 5.75 7.64 55.64
CA ASN A 105 6.14 6.73 56.73
C ASN A 105 7.62 6.90 57.13
N ASP A 106 8.50 7.20 56.16
CA ASP A 106 9.92 7.51 56.38
C ASP A 106 10.16 8.92 56.97
N GLY A 107 9.11 9.70 57.24
CA GLY A 107 9.20 11.07 57.76
C GLY A 107 9.65 12.13 56.74
N LYS A 108 9.76 11.78 55.45
CA LYS A 108 10.23 12.66 54.37
C LYS A 108 9.06 13.35 53.66
N LEU A 109 8.31 14.16 54.41
CA LEU A 109 7.08 14.78 53.93
C LEU A 109 7.33 15.79 52.78
N ASP A 110 8.39 16.58 52.87
CA ASP A 110 8.77 17.54 51.81
C ASP A 110 9.12 16.83 50.48
N ALA A 111 9.77 15.67 50.56
CA ALA A 111 10.08 14.87 49.39
C ALA A 111 8.81 14.27 48.75
N ALA A 112 7.83 13.87 49.56
CA ALA A 112 6.54 13.38 49.09
C ALA A 112 5.74 14.49 48.38
N ILE A 113 5.69 15.71 48.96
CA ILE A 113 5.06 16.88 48.34
C ILE A 113 5.70 17.21 46.99
N SER A 114 7.04 17.24 46.95
CA SER A 114 7.79 17.55 45.73
C SER A 114 7.51 16.53 44.60
N LEU A 115 7.52 15.24 44.94
CA LEU A 115 7.25 14.16 44.00
C LEU A 115 5.82 14.22 43.44
N TYR A 116 4.83 14.52 44.28
CA TYR A 116 3.44 14.70 43.82
C TYR A 116 3.29 15.93 42.91
N ASN A 117 3.89 17.06 43.27
CA ASN A 117 3.84 18.27 42.45
C ASN A 117 4.48 18.06 41.07
N GLN A 118 5.55 17.26 40.98
CA GLN A 118 6.17 16.88 39.71
C GLN A 118 5.20 16.09 38.80
N GLN A 119 4.35 15.23 39.37
CA GLN A 119 3.41 14.41 38.62
C GLN A 119 2.03 15.04 38.43
N ARG A 120 1.71 16.12 39.15
CA ARG A 120 0.42 16.80 39.13
C ARG A 120 -0.04 17.18 37.72
N ASN A 121 0.86 17.77 36.92
CA ASN A 121 0.55 18.14 35.54
C ASN A 121 0.17 16.93 34.66
N ASN A 122 0.75 15.76 34.93
CA ASN A 122 0.43 14.54 34.18
C ASN A 122 -0.92 13.97 34.63
N ILE A 123 -1.20 13.99 35.93
CA ILE A 123 -2.48 13.56 36.49
C ILE A 123 -3.62 14.43 35.96
N GLU A 124 -3.47 15.75 35.95
CA GLU A 124 -4.48 16.68 35.40
C GLU A 124 -4.74 16.44 33.91
N LYS A 125 -3.69 16.19 33.11
CA LYS A 125 -3.84 15.81 31.70
C LYS A 125 -4.64 14.51 31.52
N LEU A 126 -4.41 13.51 32.37
CA LEU A 126 -5.14 12.24 32.29
C LEU A 126 -6.58 12.34 32.77
N ILE A 127 -6.86 13.20 33.76
CA ILE A 127 -8.22 13.53 34.21
C ILE A 127 -8.97 14.22 33.07
N ASN A 128 -8.34 15.19 32.40
CA ASN A 128 -8.92 15.86 31.23
C ASN A 128 -9.15 14.91 30.07
N ALA A 129 -8.31 13.88 29.92
CA ALA A 129 -8.49 12.79 28.97
C ALA A 129 -9.56 11.76 29.38
N LYS A 130 -10.27 11.99 30.50
CA LYS A 130 -11.37 11.15 31.03
C LYS A 130 -10.98 9.69 31.27
N ILE A 131 -9.75 9.44 31.70
CA ILE A 131 -9.32 8.08 32.06
C ILE A 131 -9.91 7.73 33.43
N GLU A 132 -10.68 6.65 33.48
CA GLU A 132 -11.34 6.19 34.71
C GLU A 132 -10.32 5.83 35.80
N GLY A 133 -10.69 6.05 37.06
CA GLY A 133 -9.86 5.72 38.22
C GLY A 133 -8.75 6.73 38.56
N VAL A 134 -8.29 7.55 37.61
CA VAL A 134 -7.22 8.55 37.86
C VAL A 134 -7.64 9.59 38.89
N SER A 135 -8.89 10.07 38.85
CA SER A 135 -9.42 11.00 39.86
C SER A 135 -9.41 10.40 41.26
N ARG A 136 -9.72 9.10 41.39
CA ARG A 136 -9.70 8.37 42.67
C ARG A 136 -8.27 8.24 43.20
N ILE A 137 -7.32 7.95 42.32
CA ILE A 137 -5.88 7.91 42.65
C ILE A 137 -5.42 9.29 43.14
N ASN A 138 -5.82 10.36 42.46
CA ASN A 138 -5.47 11.73 42.82
C ASN A 138 -5.97 12.09 44.23
N SER A 139 -7.24 11.80 44.54
CA SER A 139 -7.78 11.99 45.89
C SER A 139 -7.04 11.18 46.94
N LYS A 140 -6.61 9.94 46.62
CA LYS A 140 -5.80 9.11 47.52
C LYS A 140 -4.43 9.75 47.78
N CYS A 141 -3.75 10.24 46.74
CA CYS A 141 -2.48 10.97 46.90
C CYS A 141 -2.62 12.21 47.80
N MET A 142 -3.66 13.02 47.58
CA MET A 142 -3.93 14.22 48.40
C MET A 142 -4.17 13.84 49.88
N SER A 143 -4.93 12.77 50.13
CA SER A 143 -5.18 12.30 51.51
C SER A 143 -3.91 11.83 52.24
N ILE A 144 -2.91 11.32 51.51
CA ILE A 144 -1.63 10.84 52.08
C ILE A 144 -0.75 12.02 52.48
N ILE A 145 -0.67 13.04 51.62
CA ILE A 145 0.18 14.22 51.85
C ILE A 145 -0.52 15.23 52.78
N LYS A 146 -1.81 15.03 53.10
CA LYS A 146 -2.66 15.92 53.90
C LYS A 146 -2.68 17.35 53.33
N VAL A 147 -2.75 17.43 52.00
CA VAL A 147 -2.93 18.67 51.21
C VAL A 147 -4.35 18.71 50.68
#